data_AF-A0A6G6X0K8-F1
#
_entry.id   AF-A0A6G6X0K8-F1
#
_cell.length_a   1.000
_cell.length_b   1.000
_cell.length_c   1.000
_cell.angle_alpha   90.00
_cell.angle_beta   90.00
_cell.angle_gamma   90.00
#
_symmetry.space_group_name_H-M   'P 1'
#
loop_
_entity.id
_entity.type
_entity.pdbx_description
1 polymer ?
#
loop_
_entity_poly.entity_id
_entity_poly.type
_entity_poly.pdbx_seq_one_letter_code
_entity_poly.pdbx_strand_id
1 'polypeptide(L)'
;MNRSDRRSPEAAQYRKLYKTSAWAKTRESQFRKQPLCEWCKVRGRIVAAAVCHHVSPSQKLRPETFFAGPFTSLCKDCHDGRAQQIEVRGYSTEVGADGFPIHPKHPSLR
;
A
#
# COMPACT_ATOMS: atom_id res chain seq x y z
N MET A 1 -15.01 7.47 25.25
CA MET A 1 -13.83 6.58 25.28
C MET A 1 -12.71 7.16 24.41
N ASN A 2 -11.60 7.59 25.01
CA ASN A 2 -10.42 7.97 24.25
C ASN A 2 -9.72 6.69 23.77
N ARG A 3 -9.79 6.36 22.47
CA ARG A 3 -9.04 5.22 21.92
C ARG A 3 -7.56 5.60 21.97
N SER A 4 -6.81 5.04 22.91
CA SER A 4 -5.35 5.21 22.95
C SER A 4 -4.76 4.83 21.59
N ASP A 5 -3.87 5.67 21.07
CA ASP A 5 -3.17 5.39 19.83
C ASP A 5 -2.23 4.18 20.05
N ARG A 6 -2.68 2.97 19.67
CA ARG A 6 -1.95 1.70 19.87
C ARG A 6 -0.82 1.49 18.85
N ARG A 7 -0.33 2.54 18.19
CA ARG A 7 0.67 2.43 17.13
C ARG A 7 2.08 2.36 17.71
N SER A 8 2.98 1.69 16.99
CA SER A 8 4.36 1.49 17.43
C SER A 8 5.18 2.79 17.35
N PRO A 9 6.28 2.90 18.13
CA PRO A 9 7.20 4.04 18.06
C PRO A 9 7.76 4.27 16.65
N GLU A 10 8.04 3.20 15.91
CA GLU A 10 8.53 3.26 14.52
C GLU A 10 7.49 3.92 13.61
N ALA A 11 6.20 3.65 13.83
CA ALA A 11 5.13 4.29 13.08
C ALA A 11 5.08 5.80 13.35
N ALA A 12 5.38 6.25 14.57
CA ALA A 12 5.43 7.68 14.88
C ALA A 12 6.53 8.40 14.07
N GLN A 13 7.66 7.74 13.80
CA GLN A 13 8.81 8.34 13.10
C GLN A 13 8.46 8.76 11.68
N TYR A 14 7.74 7.92 10.92
CA TYR A 14 7.39 8.23 9.53
C TYR A 14 6.03 8.92 9.38
N ARG A 15 5.14 8.86 10.37
CA ARG A 15 3.81 9.51 10.30
C ARG A 15 3.89 11.01 10.06
N LYS A 16 4.90 11.68 10.63
CA LYS A 16 5.14 13.10 10.39
C LYS A 16 5.47 13.40 8.93
N LEU A 17 6.09 12.46 8.20
CA LEU A 17 6.49 12.64 6.81
C LEU A 17 5.28 12.78 5.87
N TYR A 18 4.16 12.11 6.17
CA TYR A 18 2.91 12.26 5.41
C TYR A 18 2.32 13.69 5.43
N LYS A 19 2.72 14.52 6.40
CA LYS A 19 2.23 15.91 6.52
C LYS A 19 3.13 16.94 5.81
N THR A 20 4.22 16.49 5.19
CA THR A 20 5.20 17.38 4.56
C THR A 20 4.79 17.78 3.14
N SER A 21 5.24 18.95 2.69
CA SER A 21 5.09 19.38 1.29
C SER A 21 5.82 18.45 0.31
N ALA A 22 6.92 17.84 0.74
CA ALA A 22 7.65 16.82 -0.02
C ALA A 22 6.72 15.63 -0.34
N TRP A 23 5.97 15.13 0.65
CA TRP A 23 5.00 14.05 0.42
C TRP A 23 3.87 14.48 -0.52
N ALA A 24 3.35 15.69 -0.38
CA ALA A 24 2.31 16.20 -1.26
C ALA A 24 2.75 16.20 -2.73
N LYS A 25 3.97 16.67 -3.01
CA LYS A 25 4.59 16.64 -4.36
C LYS A 25 4.82 15.23 -4.86
N THR A 26 5.34 14.33 -4.02
CA THR A 26 5.53 12.91 -4.37
C THR A 26 4.21 12.26 -4.75
N ARG A 27 3.15 12.45 -3.95
CA ARG A 27 1.81 11.91 -4.22
C ARG A 27 1.23 12.44 -5.53
N GLU A 28 1.35 13.74 -5.78
CA GLU A 28 0.88 14.35 -7.03
C GLU A 28 1.62 13.80 -8.25
N SER A 29 2.95 13.71 -8.18
CA SER A 29 3.78 13.10 -9.23
C SER A 29 3.37 11.65 -9.50
N GLN A 30 3.10 10.87 -8.45
CA GLN A 30 2.62 9.50 -8.59
C GLN A 30 1.27 9.43 -9.32
N PHE A 31 0.31 10.30 -8.98
CA PHE A 31 -1.00 10.29 -9.65
C PHE A 31 -0.95 10.78 -11.10
N ARG A 32 -0.01 11.67 -11.45
CA ARG A 32 0.25 12.01 -12.86
C ARG A 32 0.77 10.81 -13.65
N LYS A 33 1.64 9.99 -13.04
CA LYS A 33 2.21 8.79 -13.67
C LYS A 33 1.23 7.62 -13.73
N GLN A 34 0.47 7.41 -12.66
CA GLN A 34 -0.49 6.32 -12.49
C GLN A 34 -1.82 6.91 -11.98
N PRO A 35 -2.67 7.46 -12.88
CA PRO A 35 -3.92 8.11 -12.48
C PRO A 35 -5.03 7.11 -12.10
N LEU A 36 -4.88 5.84 -12.50
CA LEU A 36 -5.83 4.77 -12.20
C LEU A 36 -5.32 3.87 -11.08
N CYS A 37 -6.24 3.18 -10.41
CA CYS A 37 -5.94 2.10 -9.50
C CYS A 37 -5.31 0.93 -10.27
N GLU A 38 -4.05 0.61 -9.95
CA GLU A 38 -3.28 -0.42 -10.66
C GLU A 38 -3.97 -1.80 -10.55
N TRP A 39 -4.52 -2.13 -9.39
CA TRP A 39 -5.20 -3.41 -9.18
C TRP A 39 -6.55 -3.51 -9.87
N CYS A 40 -7.27 -2.39 -10.01
CA CYS A 40 -8.48 -2.36 -10.81
C CYS A 40 -8.15 -2.50 -12.29
N LYS A 41 -7.10 -1.81 -12.76
CA LYS A 41 -6.64 -1.84 -14.15
C LYS A 41 -6.25 -3.24 -14.60
N VAL A 42 -5.49 -3.99 -13.79
CA VAL A 42 -5.14 -5.41 -14.06
C VAL A 42 -6.39 -6.28 -14.20
N ARG A 43 -7.49 -5.93 -13.54
CA ARG A 43 -8.79 -6.62 -13.63
C ARG A 43 -9.71 -6.05 -14.71
N GLY A 44 -9.18 -5.24 -15.63
CA GLY A 44 -9.96 -4.61 -16.70
C GLY A 44 -10.93 -3.51 -16.24
N ARG A 45 -10.79 -3.00 -15.01
CA ARG A 45 -11.66 -1.94 -14.47
C ARG A 45 -10.96 -0.59 -14.50
N ILE A 46 -11.65 0.44 -14.99
CA ILE A 46 -11.17 1.82 -15.00
C ILE A 46 -11.68 2.51 -13.74
N VAL A 47 -10.80 2.62 -12.73
CA VAL A 47 -11.13 3.28 -11.44
C VAL A 47 -10.02 4.26 -11.12
N ALA A 48 -10.37 5.51 -10.81
CA ALA A 48 -9.40 6.53 -10.42
C ALA A 48 -8.63 6.14 -9.15
N ALA A 49 -7.35 6.48 -9.10
CA ALA A 49 -6.54 6.33 -7.90
C ALA A 49 -6.92 7.38 -6.85
N ALA A 50 -6.93 6.99 -5.58
CA ALA A 50 -7.15 7.87 -4.45
C ALA A 50 -5.96 7.88 -3.47
N VAL A 51 -5.14 6.83 -3.49
CA VAL A 51 -4.04 6.61 -2.55
C VAL A 51 -2.74 6.30 -3.30
N CYS A 52 -1.67 7.00 -2.95
CA CYS A 52 -0.30 6.64 -3.29
C CYS A 52 0.22 5.68 -2.21
N HIS A 53 0.29 4.39 -2.53
CA HIS A 53 0.61 3.32 -1.58
C HIS A 53 2.08 2.91 -1.72
N HIS A 54 2.81 2.91 -0.61
CA HIS A 54 4.15 2.31 -0.54
C HIS A 54 4.04 0.80 -0.77
N VAL A 55 4.76 0.25 -1.74
CA VAL A 55 4.69 -1.18 -2.08
C VAL A 55 5.21 -2.06 -0.93
N SER A 56 6.16 -1.56 -0.14
CA SER A 56 6.70 -2.28 1.01
C SER A 56 6.67 -1.42 2.29
N PRO A 57 6.26 -1.99 3.45
CA PRO A 57 6.32 -1.28 4.73
C PRO A 57 7.71 -0.76 5.10
N SER A 58 8.78 -1.45 4.68
CA SER A 58 10.16 -1.06 5.00
C SER A 58 10.56 0.27 4.37
N GLN A 59 9.97 0.65 3.24
CA GLN A 59 10.22 1.94 2.58
C GLN A 59 9.81 3.11 3.46
N LYS A 60 8.84 2.90 4.36
CA LYS A 60 8.35 3.94 5.25
C LYS A 60 9.38 4.30 6.34
N LEU A 61 10.37 3.45 6.60
CA LEU A 61 11.25 3.57 7.77
C LEU A 61 12.32 4.67 7.65
N ARG A 62 12.66 5.10 6.43
CA ARG A 62 13.71 6.11 6.19
C ARG A 62 13.18 7.21 5.27
N PRO A 63 13.47 8.51 5.52
CA PRO A 63 13.01 9.60 4.65
C PRO A 63 13.39 9.41 3.18
N GLU A 64 14.59 8.92 2.91
CA GLU A 64 15.13 8.77 1.55
C GLU A 64 14.29 7.77 0.74
N THR A 65 13.90 6.65 1.36
CA THR A 65 13.04 5.65 0.72
C THR A 65 11.55 6.03 0.79
N PHE A 66 11.15 6.80 1.81
CA PHE A 66 9.76 7.22 2.00
C PHE A 66 9.25 8.07 0.84
N PHE A 67 10.07 9.01 0.33
CA PHE A 67 9.69 9.89 -0.78
C PHE A 67 10.01 9.31 -2.17
N ALA A 68 10.91 8.32 -2.25
CA ALA A 68 11.30 7.68 -3.51
C ALA A 68 10.45 6.46 -3.88
N GLY A 69 9.80 5.81 -2.89
CA GLY A 69 8.98 4.63 -3.11
C GLY A 69 9.84 3.35 -3.18
N PRO A 70 9.52 2.39 -4.08
CA PRO A 70 8.46 2.41 -5.09
C PRO A 70 7.03 2.54 -4.56
N PHE A 71 6.18 3.15 -5.38
CA PHE A 71 4.76 3.38 -5.11
C PHE A 71 3.86 2.65 -6.11
N THR A 72 2.65 2.34 -5.67
CA THR A 72 1.54 1.93 -6.54
C THR A 72 0.33 2.82 -6.27
N SER A 73 -0.38 3.21 -7.31
CA SER A 73 -1.63 3.96 -7.19
C SER A 73 -2.81 3.01 -6.96
N LEU A 74 -3.60 3.25 -5.91
CA LEU A 74 -4.76 2.42 -5.56
C LEU A 74 -6.02 3.27 -5.34
N CYS A 75 -7.19 2.71 -5.64
CA CYS A 75 -8.46 3.25 -5.16
C CYS A 75 -8.62 2.95 -3.66
N LYS A 76 -9.56 3.65 -3.01
CA LYS A 76 -9.80 3.50 -1.56
C LYS A 76 -10.20 2.07 -1.19
N ASP A 77 -11.06 1.42 -1.96
CA ASP A 77 -11.52 0.06 -1.69
C ASP A 77 -10.38 -0.97 -1.76
N CYS A 78 -9.52 -0.85 -2.77
CA CYS A 78 -8.36 -1.73 -2.91
C CYS A 78 -7.33 -1.50 -1.79
N HIS A 79 -7.11 -0.24 -1.41
CA HIS A 79 -6.19 0.13 -0.34
C HIS A 79 -6.67 -0.36 1.03
N ASP A 80 -7.90 -0.02 1.41
CA ASP A 80 -8.45 -0.31 2.74
C ASP A 80 -8.84 -1.80 2.91
N GLY A 81 -9.05 -2.52 1.80
CA GLY A 81 -9.30 -3.95 1.78
C GLY A 81 -8.02 -4.76 1.57
N ARG A 82 -7.74 -5.12 0.31
CA ARG A 82 -6.68 -6.08 -0.05
C ARG A 82 -5.29 -5.61 0.38
N ALA A 83 -4.94 -4.33 0.25
CA ALA A 83 -3.61 -3.85 0.62
C ALA A 83 -3.40 -3.90 2.14
N GLN A 84 -4.37 -3.41 2.90
CA GLN A 84 -4.36 -3.51 4.36
C GLN A 84 -4.24 -4.97 4.84
N GLN A 85 -4.95 -5.91 4.20
CA GLN A 85 -4.84 -7.34 4.53
C GLN A 85 -3.44 -7.89 4.28
N ILE A 86 -2.82 -7.55 3.14
CA ILE A 86 -1.46 -7.98 2.80
C ILE A 86 -0.46 -7.39 3.79
N GLU A 87 -0.58 -6.12 4.15
CA GLU A 87 0.31 -5.47 5.13
C GLU A 87 0.23 -6.17 6.50
N VAL A 88 -0.99 -6.51 6.97
CA VAL A 88 -1.19 -7.16 8.27
C VAL A 88 -0.71 -8.62 8.27
N ARG A 89 -0.97 -9.36 7.19
CA ARG A 89 -0.65 -10.80 7.11
C ARG A 89 0.78 -11.07 6.66
N GLY A 90 1.38 -10.15 5.90
CA GLY A 90 2.68 -10.34 5.25
C GLY A 90 2.65 -11.25 4.02
N TYR A 91 1.47 -11.60 3.51
CA TYR A 91 1.27 -12.40 2.30
C TYR A 91 -0.07 -12.10 1.61
N SER A 92 -0.16 -12.38 0.31
CA SER A 92 -1.40 -12.30 -0.45
C SER A 92 -2.22 -13.58 -0.38
N THR A 93 -3.54 -13.47 -0.38
CA THR A 93 -4.49 -14.59 -0.50
C THR A 93 -5.07 -14.73 -1.90
N GLU A 94 -4.37 -14.20 -2.91
CA GLU A 94 -4.77 -14.41 -4.29
C GLU A 94 -4.57 -15.89 -4.66
N VAL A 95 -5.54 -16.43 -5.39
CA VAL A 95 -5.60 -17.83 -5.81
C VAL A 95 -5.36 -17.85 -7.32
N GLY A 96 -4.49 -18.75 -7.77
CA GLY A 96 -4.11 -18.93 -9.16
C GLY A 96 -5.17 -19.66 -9.96
N ALA A 97 -4.93 -19.79 -11.27
CA ALA A 97 -5.82 -20.54 -12.16
C ALA A 97 -5.86 -22.05 -11.83
N ASP A 98 -4.85 -22.54 -11.10
CA ASP A 98 -4.76 -23.90 -10.56
C ASP A 98 -5.60 -24.12 -9.29
N GLY A 99 -6.24 -23.07 -8.76
CA GLY A 99 -7.04 -23.15 -7.54
C GLY A 99 -6.20 -23.09 -6.25
N PHE A 100 -4.88 -22.90 -6.34
CA PHE A 100 -4.00 -22.80 -5.18
C PHE A 100 -3.56 -21.35 -4.90
N PRO A 101 -3.26 -20.98 -3.64
CA PRO A 101 -2.69 -19.67 -3.33
C PRO A 101 -1.39 -19.42 -4.11
N ILE A 102 -1.24 -18.23 -4.69
CA ILE A 102 -0.04 -17.90 -5.49
C ILE A 102 1.14 -17.42 -4.63
N HIS A 103 0.89 -16.99 -3.40
CA HIS A 103 1.92 -16.36 -2.58
C HIS A 103 2.68 -17.42 -1.75
N PRO A 104 4.01 -17.56 -1.88
CA PRO A 104 4.77 -18.64 -1.25
C PRO A 104 4.65 -18.73 0.29
N LYS A 105 4.42 -17.58 0.95
CA LYS A 105 4.20 -17.52 2.40
C LYS A 105 2.78 -17.89 2.86
N HIS A 106 1.88 -18.28 1.95
CA HIS A 106 0.52 -18.64 2.32
C HIS A 106 0.53 -19.93 3.19
N PRO A 107 -0.22 -19.99 4.31
CA PRO A 107 -0.18 -21.13 5.23
C PRO A 107 -0.48 -22.49 4.59
N SER A 108 -1.34 -22.52 3.57
CA SER A 108 -1.72 -23.74 2.85
C SER A 108 -0.63 -24.31 1.92
N LEU A 109 0.49 -23.60 1.73
CA LEU A 109 1.63 -24.06 0.94
C LEU A 109 2.79 -24.58 1.81
N ARG A 110 2.57 -24.74 3.12
CA ARG A 110 3.54 -25.23 4.10
C ARG A 110 3.23 -26.64 4.55
#